data_AF-A0A0J8DB16-F1
#
_entry.id   AF-A0A0J8DB16-F1
#
_cell.length_a   1.000
_cell.length_b   1.000
_cell.length_c   1.000
_cell.angle_alpha   90.00
_cell.angle_beta   90.00
_cell.angle_gamma   90.00
#
_symmetry.space_group_name_H-M   'P 1'
#
loop_
_entity.id
_entity.type
_entity.pdbx_description
1 polymer ?
#
loop_
_entity_poly.entity_id
_entity_poly.type
_entity_poly.pdbx_seq_one_letter_code
_entity_poly.pdbx_strand_id
1 'polypeptide(L)'
;MNLENVDLLELQTSYMKNDPTTIAMCKALSPQFRKLANETKACLIYSRIDDLDEVALDELAWQMHVDFYTSDLNIDIKRKLIKESLLYHRKKGTPDIVERMATTVFGRSKLKEWFEYGGSPYYFKMEVEITNQGASEYQLKLLDNLINAYKNKRSWLEKIEIFLASIGTFFIAFASVFSEEVTVYPWSISSIDVFAKLNISTGVNSLVETSTVYPKI
;
A
#
# COMPACT_ATOMS: atom_id res chain seq x y z
N MET A 1 9.57 28.13 26.76
CA MET A 1 8.96 28.12 28.11
C MET A 1 8.12 26.85 28.23
N ASN A 2 8.42 25.97 29.18
CA ASN A 2 7.65 24.73 29.37
C ASN A 2 6.47 25.03 30.31
N LEU A 3 5.24 24.81 29.84
CA LEU A 3 4.01 25.12 30.58
C LEU A 3 3.79 24.20 31.80
N GLU A 4 4.41 23.02 31.83
CA GLU A 4 4.27 22.05 32.93
C GLU A 4 5.04 22.47 34.19
N ASN A 5 6.16 23.16 34.00
CA ASN A 5 7.09 23.57 35.06
C ASN A 5 7.14 25.10 35.20
N VAL A 6 6.05 25.79 34.92
CA VAL A 6 5.99 27.25 35.09
C VAL A 6 6.13 27.60 36.55
N ASP A 7 7.06 28.52 36.82
CA ASP A 7 7.13 29.28 38.06
C ASP A 7 6.74 30.73 37.78
N LEU A 8 5.56 31.12 38.27
CA LEU A 8 5.05 32.48 38.08
C LEU A 8 5.89 33.54 38.78
N LEU A 9 6.68 33.16 39.80
CA LEU A 9 7.55 34.08 40.51
C LEU A 9 8.77 34.44 39.65
N GLU A 10 9.32 33.48 38.89
CA GLU A 10 10.46 33.72 38.01
C GLU A 10 10.15 34.74 36.90
N LEU A 11 8.89 34.78 36.46
CA LEU A 11 8.38 35.68 35.42
C LEU A 11 8.15 37.11 35.89
N GLN A 12 8.18 37.36 37.20
CA GLN A 12 7.99 38.71 37.73
C GLN A 12 9.23 39.58 37.52
N THR A 13 9.04 40.90 37.58
CA THR A 13 10.15 41.85 37.60
C THR A 13 10.99 41.70 38.88
N SER A 14 12.25 42.11 38.82
CA SER A 14 13.19 42.02 39.96
C SER A 14 12.66 42.68 41.25
N TYR A 15 11.89 43.75 41.14
CA TYR A 15 11.26 44.42 42.28
C TYR A 15 10.12 43.61 42.89
N MET A 16 9.28 42.99 42.07
CA MET A 16 8.09 42.25 42.51
C MET A 16 8.44 40.89 43.14
N LYS A 17 9.60 40.30 42.80
CA LYS A 17 10.08 39.06 43.43
C LYS A 17 10.30 39.19 44.94
N ASN A 18 10.52 40.40 45.44
CA ASN A 18 10.77 40.66 46.85
C ASN A 18 9.51 41.07 47.63
N ASP A 19 8.39 41.34 46.94
CA ASP A 19 7.15 41.75 47.57
C ASP A 19 6.41 40.53 48.18
N PRO A 20 6.12 40.51 49.50
CA PRO A 20 5.45 39.39 50.15
C PRO A 20 4.09 39.04 49.54
N THR A 21 3.33 40.04 49.06
CA THR A 21 2.00 39.80 48.49
C THR A 21 2.11 39.09 47.15
N THR A 22 3.07 39.51 46.32
CA THR A 22 3.38 38.87 45.04
C THR A 22 3.85 37.42 45.23
N ILE A 23 4.76 37.16 46.19
CA ILE A 23 5.24 35.79 46.47
C ILE A 23 4.08 34.86 46.86
N ALA A 24 3.21 35.31 47.77
CA ALA A 24 2.05 34.54 48.22
C ALA A 24 1.06 34.29 47.06
N MET A 25 0.80 35.31 46.23
CA MET A 25 -0.09 35.21 45.07
C MET A 25 0.47 34.24 44.02
N CYS A 26 1.75 34.36 43.65
CA CYS A 26 2.40 33.43 42.71
C CYS A 26 2.37 32.00 43.24
N LYS A 27 2.62 31.79 44.54
CA LYS A 27 2.55 30.46 45.16
C LYS A 27 1.14 29.86 45.11
N ALA A 28 0.11 30.67 45.28
CA ALA A 28 -1.28 30.24 45.20
C ALA A 28 -1.75 29.94 43.76
N LEU A 29 -1.31 30.74 42.79
CA LEU A 29 -1.73 30.63 41.39
C LEU A 29 -0.95 29.58 40.60
N SER A 30 0.35 29.39 40.87
CA SER A 30 1.20 28.42 40.17
C SER A 30 0.58 27.02 40.01
N PRO A 31 0.01 26.38 41.06
CA PRO A 31 -0.63 25.06 40.89
C PRO A 31 -1.86 25.11 39.98
N GLN A 32 -2.63 26.20 39.98
CA GLN A 32 -3.80 26.37 39.10
C GLN A 32 -3.39 26.50 37.64
N PHE A 33 -2.34 27.29 37.36
CA PHE A 33 -1.80 27.43 36.02
C PHE A 33 -1.21 26.11 35.50
N ARG A 34 -0.54 25.33 36.35
CA ARG A 34 -0.04 23.99 35.97
C ARG A 34 -1.18 23.02 35.68
N LYS A 35 -2.26 23.05 36.47
CA LYS A 35 -3.46 22.26 36.21
C LYS A 35 -4.09 22.63 34.87
N LEU A 36 -4.28 23.93 34.63
CA LEU A 36 -4.81 24.45 33.36
C LEU A 36 -3.92 24.04 32.18
N ALA A 37 -2.60 24.14 32.32
CA ALA A 37 -1.64 23.71 31.30
C ALA A 37 -1.72 22.21 30.97
N ASN A 38 -2.05 21.36 31.95
CA ASN A 38 -2.30 19.95 31.71
C ASN A 38 -3.65 19.72 31.02
N GLU A 39 -4.68 20.49 31.36
CA GLU A 39 -6.00 20.39 30.73
C GLU A 39 -6.00 20.91 29.29
N THR A 40 -5.21 21.94 28.94
CA THR A 40 -5.12 22.43 27.56
C THR A 40 -4.61 21.38 26.58
N LYS A 41 -3.84 20.38 27.05
CA LYS A 41 -3.43 19.23 26.24
C LYS A 41 -4.62 18.45 25.68
N ALA A 42 -5.75 18.42 26.38
CA ALA A 42 -6.97 17.78 25.92
C ALA A 42 -7.64 18.55 24.76
N CYS A 43 -7.35 19.84 24.58
CA CYS A 43 -7.82 20.60 23.42
C CYS A 43 -6.97 20.34 22.15
N LEU A 44 -5.75 19.83 22.33
CA LEU A 44 -4.75 19.61 21.27
C LEU A 44 -4.84 18.20 20.66
N ILE A 45 -6.05 17.64 20.56
CA ILE A 45 -6.32 16.24 20.17
C ILE A 45 -5.68 15.92 18.82
N TYR A 46 -5.94 16.75 17.79
CA TYR A 46 -5.45 16.47 16.44
C TYR A 46 -3.92 16.61 16.30
N SER A 47 -3.30 17.57 16.98
CA SER A 47 -1.83 17.71 16.94
C SER A 47 -1.09 16.63 17.71
N ARG A 48 -1.77 15.93 18.63
CA ARG A 48 -1.20 14.91 19.51
C ARG A 48 -1.66 13.50 19.18
N ILE A 49 -2.09 13.24 17.94
CA ILE A 49 -2.59 11.92 17.48
C ILE A 49 -1.63 10.77 17.86
N ASP A 50 -0.32 11.02 17.86
CA ASP A 50 0.68 10.00 18.19
C ASP A 50 0.69 9.60 19.67
N ASP A 51 0.20 10.48 20.56
CA ASP A 51 0.14 10.25 22.01
C ASP A 51 -1.23 9.73 22.49
N LEU A 52 -2.25 9.74 21.63
CA LEU A 52 -3.61 9.37 22.01
C LEU A 52 -3.74 7.86 22.27
N ASP A 53 -4.63 7.52 23.19
CA ASP A 53 -5.09 6.16 23.46
C ASP A 53 -6.06 5.67 22.37
N GLU A 54 -6.27 4.36 22.29
CA GLU A 54 -7.10 3.75 21.24
C GLU A 54 -8.55 4.22 21.27
N VAL A 55 -9.12 4.46 22.46
CA VAL A 55 -10.52 4.90 22.57
C VAL A 55 -10.67 6.31 21.98
N ALA A 56 -9.76 7.23 22.32
CA ALA A 56 -9.77 8.55 21.72
C ALA A 56 -9.53 8.52 20.20
N LEU A 57 -8.70 7.61 19.69
CA LEU A 57 -8.49 7.44 18.25
C LEU A 57 -9.75 6.94 17.54
N ASP A 58 -10.47 5.98 18.13
CA ASP A 58 -11.72 5.45 17.57
C ASP A 58 -12.81 6.54 17.49
N GLU A 59 -12.99 7.32 18.57
CA GLU A 59 -13.92 8.44 18.60
C GLU A 59 -13.53 9.55 17.60
N LEU A 60 -12.23 9.87 17.51
CA LEU A 60 -11.73 10.84 16.55
C LEU A 60 -11.93 10.37 15.11
N ALA A 61 -11.72 9.08 14.83
CA ALA A 61 -11.96 8.50 13.52
C ALA A 61 -13.45 8.57 13.13
N TRP A 62 -14.35 8.34 14.08
CA TRP A 62 -15.79 8.51 13.88
C TRP A 62 -16.14 9.98 13.58
N GLN A 63 -15.65 10.91 14.41
CA GLN A 63 -15.88 12.35 14.24
C GLN A 63 -15.38 12.86 12.88
N MET A 64 -14.24 12.34 12.41
CA MET A 64 -13.64 12.73 11.15
C MET A 64 -14.22 11.99 9.94
N HIS A 65 -15.15 11.04 10.14
CA HIS A 65 -15.70 10.16 9.10
C HIS A 65 -14.62 9.42 8.30
N VAL A 66 -13.62 8.85 8.98
CA VAL A 66 -12.51 8.16 8.30
C VAL A 66 -13.05 6.94 7.52
N ASP A 67 -12.91 6.99 6.20
CA ASP A 67 -13.31 5.90 5.31
C ASP A 67 -12.46 4.63 5.59
N PHE A 68 -13.08 3.44 5.54
CA PHE A 68 -12.44 2.12 5.74
C PHE A 68 -11.74 1.92 7.10
N TYR A 69 -12.20 2.62 8.12
CA TYR A 69 -11.76 2.42 9.50
C TYR A 69 -12.49 1.26 10.18
N THR A 70 -11.74 0.41 10.89
CA THR A 70 -12.29 -0.64 11.77
C THR A 70 -11.54 -0.63 13.11
N SER A 71 -12.26 -0.84 14.22
CA SER A 71 -11.68 -0.83 15.57
C SER A 71 -10.62 -1.91 15.79
N ASP A 72 -10.61 -2.98 14.99
CA ASP A 72 -9.65 -4.09 15.09
C ASP A 72 -8.28 -3.79 14.44
N LEU A 73 -8.10 -2.61 13.85
CA LEU A 73 -6.83 -2.22 13.21
C LEU A 73 -5.73 -1.96 14.25
N ASN A 74 -4.47 -2.23 13.86
CA ASN A 74 -3.32 -1.84 14.67
C ASN A 74 -3.28 -0.31 14.86
N ILE A 75 -2.90 0.15 16.05
CA ILE A 75 -2.82 1.56 16.44
C ILE A 75 -2.04 2.43 15.45
N ASP A 76 -0.96 1.90 14.86
CA ASP A 76 -0.16 2.64 13.86
C ASP A 76 -0.94 2.89 12.57
N ILE A 77 -1.75 1.91 12.15
CA ILE A 77 -2.64 2.04 10.99
C ILE A 77 -3.76 3.02 11.31
N LYS A 78 -4.37 2.94 12.50
CA LYS A 78 -5.39 3.88 12.97
C LYS A 78 -4.90 5.32 12.89
N ARG A 79 -3.73 5.61 13.47
CA ARG A 79 -3.09 6.95 13.44
C ARG A 79 -2.83 7.42 12.01
N LYS A 80 -2.33 6.55 11.14
CA LYS A 80 -2.08 6.89 9.74
C LYS A 80 -3.37 7.26 9.01
N LEU A 81 -4.42 6.45 9.14
CA LEU A 81 -5.72 6.71 8.49
C LEU A 81 -6.33 8.05 8.95
N ILE A 82 -6.28 8.34 10.25
CA ILE A 82 -6.78 9.60 10.80
C ILE A 82 -5.99 10.79 10.23
N LYS A 83 -4.65 10.73 10.19
CA LYS A 83 -3.80 11.80 9.62
C LYS A 83 -4.07 12.03 8.13
N GLU A 84 -4.29 10.97 7.36
CA GLU A 84 -4.52 11.05 5.92
C GLU A 84 -5.96 11.43 5.56
N SER A 85 -6.93 11.21 6.45
CA SER A 85 -8.36 11.42 6.23
C SER A 85 -8.70 12.80 5.66
N LEU A 86 -8.10 13.86 6.21
CA LEU A 86 -8.34 15.23 5.76
C LEU A 86 -7.90 15.43 4.30
N LEU A 87 -6.75 14.90 3.92
CA LEU A 87 -6.26 14.96 2.54
C LEU A 87 -7.18 14.16 1.61
N TYR A 88 -7.61 12.99 2.06
CA TYR A 88 -8.48 12.09 1.29
C TYR A 88 -9.86 12.70 1.05
N HIS A 89 -10.47 13.31 2.07
CA HIS A 89 -11.73 14.02 1.92
C HIS A 89 -11.62 15.23 1.00
N ARG A 90 -10.51 15.98 1.08
CA ARG A 90 -10.27 17.12 0.18
C ARG A 90 -10.07 16.73 -1.28
N LYS A 91 -9.46 15.57 -1.53
CA LYS A 91 -9.17 15.06 -2.88
C LYS A 91 -10.25 14.09 -3.41
N LYS A 92 -11.29 13.80 -2.62
CA LYS A 92 -12.35 12.86 -2.99
C LYS A 92 -12.96 13.26 -4.33
N GLY A 93 -13.10 12.31 -5.25
CA GLY A 93 -13.58 12.54 -6.61
C GLY A 93 -12.49 12.87 -7.64
N THR A 94 -11.22 12.99 -7.25
CA THR A 94 -10.12 13.16 -8.20
C THR A 94 -9.55 11.82 -8.67
N PRO A 95 -8.96 11.73 -9.88
CA PRO A 95 -8.28 10.51 -10.33
C PRO A 95 -7.14 10.08 -9.41
N ASP A 96 -6.38 11.05 -8.90
CA ASP A 96 -5.23 10.86 -8.01
C ASP A 96 -5.59 10.03 -6.77
N ILE A 97 -6.70 10.34 -6.11
CA ILE A 97 -7.10 9.59 -4.90
C ILE A 97 -7.56 8.17 -5.24
N VAL A 98 -8.25 7.96 -6.37
CA VAL A 98 -8.72 6.63 -6.79
C VAL A 98 -7.52 5.74 -7.13
N GLU A 99 -6.55 6.27 -7.87
CA GLU A 99 -5.30 5.56 -8.16
C GLU A 99 -4.51 5.25 -6.88
N ARG A 100 -4.41 6.20 -5.95
CA ARG A 100 -3.69 5.97 -4.69
C ARG A 100 -4.35 4.89 -3.81
N MET A 101 -5.67 4.84 -3.78
CA MET A 101 -6.42 3.81 -3.05
C MET A 101 -6.22 2.44 -3.70
N ALA A 102 -6.31 2.35 -5.04
CA ALA A 102 -6.04 1.11 -5.77
C ALA A 102 -4.60 0.61 -5.57
N THR A 103 -3.63 1.54 -5.57
CA THR A 103 -2.20 1.26 -5.33
C THR A 103 -1.97 0.73 -3.92
N THR A 104 -2.77 1.15 -2.95
CA THR A 104 -2.68 0.64 -1.57
C THR A 104 -3.09 -0.84 -1.48
N VAL A 105 -4.00 -1.30 -2.35
CA VAL A 105 -4.49 -2.69 -2.37
C VAL A 105 -3.61 -3.63 -3.19
N PHE A 106 -3.13 -3.19 -4.37
CA PHE A 106 -2.40 -4.03 -5.33
C PHE A 106 -0.93 -3.63 -5.54
N GLY A 107 -0.44 -2.62 -4.82
CA GLY A 107 0.95 -2.15 -4.88
C GLY A 107 1.27 -1.26 -6.09
N ARG A 108 0.80 -1.60 -7.29
CA ARG A 108 0.95 -0.76 -8.49
C ARG A 108 -0.35 -0.71 -9.28
N SER A 109 -0.87 0.49 -9.45
CA SER A 109 -2.06 0.73 -10.26
C SER A 109 -1.95 2.03 -11.04
N LYS A 110 -2.74 2.17 -12.09
CA LYS A 110 -2.82 3.38 -12.90
C LYS A 110 -4.26 3.61 -13.35
N LEU A 111 -4.76 4.82 -13.13
CA LEU A 111 -6.06 5.23 -13.66
C LEU A 111 -5.87 5.83 -15.06
N LYS A 112 -6.66 5.37 -16.03
CA LYS A 112 -6.74 5.99 -17.36
C LYS A 112 -8.12 6.58 -17.61
N GLU A 113 -8.18 7.87 -17.92
CA GLU A 113 -9.43 8.54 -18.30
C GLU A 113 -9.79 8.30 -19.77
N TRP A 114 -11.08 8.39 -20.12
CA TRP A 114 -11.59 8.13 -21.48
C TRP A 114 -10.83 8.85 -22.59
N PHE A 115 -10.40 10.09 -22.37
CA PHE A 115 -9.66 10.85 -23.38
C PHE A 115 -8.23 10.33 -23.61
N GLU A 116 -7.68 9.53 -22.71
CA GLU A 116 -6.32 8.96 -22.86
C GLU A 116 -6.30 7.71 -23.74
N TYR A 117 -7.42 6.98 -23.82
CA TYR A 117 -7.52 5.74 -24.59
C TYR A 117 -8.61 5.77 -25.68
N GLY A 118 -9.25 6.91 -25.90
CA GLY A 118 -10.33 7.06 -26.89
C GLY A 118 -11.65 6.38 -26.49
N GLY A 119 -11.95 6.33 -25.19
CA GLY A 119 -13.18 5.78 -24.62
C GLY A 119 -14.41 6.66 -24.76
N SER A 120 -15.55 6.15 -24.25
CA SER A 120 -16.78 6.94 -24.15
C SER A 120 -16.65 8.02 -23.06
N PRO A 121 -17.21 9.23 -23.26
CA PRO A 121 -17.16 10.30 -22.27
C PRO A 121 -17.65 9.84 -20.88
N TYR A 122 -17.00 10.34 -19.83
CA TYR A 122 -17.27 10.01 -18.42
C TYR A 122 -16.87 8.61 -17.96
N TYR A 123 -16.25 7.80 -18.82
CA TYR A 123 -15.70 6.50 -18.41
C TYR A 123 -14.22 6.59 -18.03
N PHE A 124 -13.79 5.67 -17.19
CA PHE A 124 -12.37 5.45 -16.89
C PHE A 124 -12.08 3.96 -16.72
N LYS A 125 -10.81 3.61 -16.88
CA LYS A 125 -10.30 2.25 -16.70
C LYS A 125 -9.25 2.25 -15.60
N MET A 126 -9.16 1.14 -14.89
CA MET A 126 -8.17 0.94 -13.86
C MET A 126 -7.23 -0.18 -14.28
N GLU A 127 -5.95 0.12 -14.40
CA GLU A 127 -4.90 -0.87 -14.64
C GLU A 127 -4.28 -1.25 -13.29
N VAL A 128 -4.28 -2.53 -12.95
CA VAL A 128 -3.68 -3.05 -11.71
C VAL A 128 -2.66 -4.14 -12.03
N GLU A 129 -1.49 -4.06 -11.42
CA GLU A 129 -0.46 -5.10 -11.53
C GLU A 129 -0.53 -5.99 -10.27
N ILE A 130 -0.75 -7.29 -10.45
CA ILE A 130 -0.97 -8.24 -9.34
C ILE A 130 0.22 -9.17 -9.08
N THR A 131 1.36 -8.91 -9.73
CA THR A 131 2.57 -9.76 -9.74
C THR A 131 3.01 -10.24 -8.36
N ASN A 132 2.98 -9.37 -7.33
CA ASN A 132 3.50 -9.70 -6.00
C ASN A 132 2.45 -10.16 -4.98
N GLN A 133 1.18 -9.76 -5.15
CA GLN A 133 0.14 -9.92 -4.13
C GLN A 133 -0.99 -10.87 -4.55
N GLY A 134 -1.05 -11.27 -5.82
CA GLY A 134 -2.17 -12.01 -6.38
C GLY A 134 -3.46 -11.17 -6.44
N ALA A 135 -4.56 -11.80 -6.86
CA ALA A 135 -5.89 -11.19 -6.84
C ALA A 135 -6.90 -12.16 -6.23
N SER A 136 -7.19 -12.00 -4.94
CA SER A 136 -8.30 -12.71 -4.30
C SER A 136 -9.64 -12.04 -4.62
N GLU A 137 -10.74 -12.80 -4.56
CA GLU A 137 -12.09 -12.25 -4.72
C GLU A 137 -12.37 -11.13 -3.71
N TYR A 138 -11.85 -11.27 -2.49
CA TYR A 138 -11.95 -10.24 -1.46
C TYR A 138 -11.26 -8.94 -1.86
N GLN A 139 -10.04 -9.00 -2.41
CA GLN A 139 -9.30 -7.81 -2.86
C GLN A 139 -9.99 -7.11 -4.03
N LEU A 140 -10.59 -7.87 -4.95
CA LEU A 140 -11.34 -7.31 -6.07
C LEU A 140 -12.62 -6.60 -5.60
N LYS A 141 -13.37 -7.20 -4.66
CA LYS A 141 -14.53 -6.54 -4.03
C LYS A 141 -14.12 -5.29 -3.25
N LEU A 142 -13.01 -5.36 -2.52
CA LEU A 142 -12.46 -4.22 -1.79
C LEU A 142 -12.10 -3.07 -2.74
N LEU A 143 -11.47 -3.37 -3.88
CA LEU A 143 -11.15 -2.39 -4.90
C LEU A 143 -12.40 -1.73 -5.48
N ASP A 144 -13.42 -2.51 -5.82
CA ASP A 144 -14.68 -1.96 -6.33
C ASP A 144 -15.35 -1.03 -5.29
N ASN A 145 -15.37 -1.43 -4.02
CA ASN A 145 -15.87 -0.60 -2.93
C ASN A 145 -15.05 0.71 -2.77
N LEU A 146 -13.72 0.63 -2.84
CA LEU A 146 -12.83 1.79 -2.78
C LEU A 146 -13.06 2.75 -3.94
N ILE A 147 -13.13 2.21 -5.16
CA ILE A 147 -13.41 3.01 -6.36
C ILE A 147 -14.76 3.70 -6.21
N ASN A 148 -15.80 3.00 -5.79
CA ASN A 148 -17.13 3.58 -5.62
C ASN A 148 -17.22 4.62 -4.50
N ALA A 149 -16.44 4.46 -3.43
CA ALA A 149 -16.36 5.42 -2.34
C ALA A 149 -15.68 6.73 -2.76
N TYR A 150 -14.60 6.63 -3.55
CA TYR A 150 -13.73 7.78 -3.86
C TYR A 150 -13.93 8.40 -5.25
N LYS A 151 -14.57 7.69 -6.20
CA LYS A 151 -14.79 8.21 -7.55
C LYS A 151 -15.74 9.40 -7.56
N ASN A 152 -15.59 10.25 -8.57
CA ASN A 152 -16.60 11.25 -8.88
C ASN A 152 -17.93 10.55 -9.22
N LYS A 153 -19.05 11.05 -8.70
CA LYS A 153 -20.38 10.52 -8.99
C LYS A 153 -20.72 10.52 -10.48
N ARG A 154 -20.18 11.47 -11.26
CA ARG A 154 -20.41 11.52 -12.72
C ARG A 154 -19.65 10.44 -13.49
N SER A 155 -18.53 9.94 -12.96
CA SER A 155 -17.60 9.08 -13.69
C SER A 155 -17.91 7.61 -13.45
N TRP A 156 -17.82 6.79 -14.49
CA TRP A 156 -18.19 5.38 -14.50
C TRP A 156 -16.97 4.50 -14.77
N LEU A 157 -16.82 3.44 -13.97
CA LEU A 157 -15.77 2.44 -14.21
C LEU A 157 -16.19 1.58 -15.41
N GLU A 158 -15.39 1.56 -16.47
CA GLU A 158 -15.67 0.73 -17.67
C GLU A 158 -15.18 -0.71 -17.46
N LYS A 159 -13.93 -0.86 -17.02
CA LYS A 159 -13.30 -2.15 -16.72
C LYS A 159 -12.05 -1.98 -15.87
N ILE A 160 -11.66 -3.08 -15.23
CA ILE A 160 -10.41 -3.23 -14.50
C ILE A 160 -9.52 -4.17 -15.31
N GLU A 161 -8.36 -3.69 -15.74
CA GLU A 161 -7.37 -4.46 -16.47
C GLU A 161 -6.32 -4.97 -15.50
N ILE A 162 -6.17 -6.29 -15.43
CA ILE A 162 -5.27 -6.95 -14.49
C ILE A 162 -4.04 -7.45 -15.26
N PHE A 163 -2.86 -6.99 -14.87
CA PHE A 163 -1.59 -7.42 -15.42
C PHE A 163 -0.87 -8.34 -14.43
N LEU A 164 -0.42 -9.50 -14.92
CA LEU A 164 0.37 -10.46 -14.17
C LEU A 164 1.66 -10.72 -14.95
N ALA A 165 2.80 -10.36 -14.37
CA ALA A 165 4.10 -10.74 -14.90
C ALA A 165 4.61 -11.96 -14.14
N SER A 166 4.81 -13.09 -14.82
CA SER A 166 5.43 -14.28 -14.21
C SER A 166 6.90 -14.34 -14.60
N ILE A 167 7.80 -14.23 -13.62
CA ILE A 167 9.24 -14.44 -13.83
C ILE A 167 9.53 -15.91 -13.53
N GLY A 168 9.77 -16.70 -14.58
CA GLY A 168 10.12 -18.11 -14.47
C GLY A 168 11.57 -18.36 -14.85
N THR A 169 12.23 -19.29 -14.16
CA THR A 169 13.52 -19.84 -14.59
C THR A 169 13.28 -21.04 -15.50
N PHE A 170 13.85 -21.00 -16.70
CA PHE A 170 13.80 -22.12 -17.64
C PHE A 170 15.13 -22.87 -17.60
N PHE A 171 15.09 -24.16 -17.32
CA PHE A 171 16.25 -25.04 -17.40
C PHE A 171 16.29 -25.68 -18.79
N ILE A 172 17.40 -25.48 -19.50
CA ILE A 172 17.64 -26.12 -20.78
C ILE A 172 18.56 -27.32 -20.52
N ALA A 173 18.09 -28.53 -20.81
CA ALA A 173 18.87 -29.75 -20.75
C ALA A 173 19.10 -30.30 -22.15
N PHE A 174 20.30 -30.81 -22.40
CA PHE A 174 20.72 -31.40 -23.67
C PHE A 174 21.20 -32.83 -23.42
N ALA A 175 20.71 -33.79 -24.21
CA ALA A 175 21.20 -35.16 -24.20
C ALA A 175 21.52 -35.57 -25.64
N SER A 176 22.78 -35.88 -25.90
CA SER A 176 23.25 -36.44 -27.17
C SER A 176 23.64 -37.89 -26.99
N VAL A 177 23.06 -38.78 -27.79
CA VAL A 177 23.48 -40.17 -27.89
C VAL A 177 24.23 -40.32 -29.22
N PHE A 178 25.47 -40.77 -29.14
CA PHE A 178 26.30 -41.09 -30.30
C PHE A 178 26.34 -42.62 -30.46
N SER A 179 26.03 -43.10 -31.66
CA SER A 179 26.18 -44.51 -32.04
C SER A 179 26.97 -44.60 -33.34
N GLU A 180 27.93 -45.52 -33.38
CA GLU A 180 28.75 -45.79 -34.56
C GLU A 180 28.55 -47.24 -34.98
N GLU A 181 28.29 -47.48 -36.26
CA GLU A 181 28.17 -48.81 -36.85
C GLU A 181 29.30 -48.97 -37.88
N VAL A 182 30.31 -49.78 -37.55
CA VAL A 182 31.46 -50.03 -38.41
C VAL A 182 31.29 -51.37 -39.12
N THR A 183 31.10 -51.34 -40.44
CA THR A 183 31.07 -52.55 -41.26
C THR A 183 32.43 -52.74 -41.93
N VAL A 184 33.13 -53.84 -41.64
CA VAL A 184 34.45 -54.15 -42.20
C VAL A 184 34.30 -55.05 -43.43
N TYR A 185 34.68 -54.55 -44.61
CA TYR A 185 34.75 -55.31 -45.86
C TYR A 185 36.19 -55.79 -46.14
N PRO A 186 36.37 -56.88 -46.92
CA PRO A 186 37.68 -57.29 -47.40
C PRO A 186 38.34 -56.19 -48.27
N TRP A 187 39.66 -56.04 -48.09
CA TRP A 187 40.45 -54.86 -48.48
C TRP A 187 40.47 -54.57 -50.00
N SER A 188 40.01 -53.38 -50.38
CA SER A 188 40.20 -52.74 -51.68
C SER A 188 40.47 -51.26 -51.45
N ILE A 189 41.51 -50.70 -52.09
CA ILE A 189 41.92 -49.30 -51.90
C ILE A 189 40.92 -48.37 -52.59
N SER A 190 40.16 -47.60 -51.80
CA SER A 190 39.53 -46.33 -52.21
C SER A 190 39.27 -45.47 -50.97
N SER A 191 39.18 -44.15 -51.15
CA SER A 191 39.14 -43.13 -50.08
C SER A 191 38.05 -43.38 -49.04
N ILE A 192 38.41 -43.24 -47.76
CA ILE A 192 37.50 -43.33 -46.62
C ILE A 192 36.74 -42.00 -46.51
N ASP A 193 35.43 -42.03 -46.75
CA ASP A 193 34.51 -40.94 -46.44
C ASP A 193 33.62 -41.34 -45.26
N VAL A 194 33.76 -40.61 -44.15
CA VAL A 194 32.97 -40.81 -42.92
C VAL A 194 31.84 -39.78 -42.89
N PHE A 195 30.58 -40.24 -42.92
CA PHE A 195 29.42 -39.36 -42.80
C PHE A 195 28.74 -39.52 -41.43
N ALA A 196 28.86 -38.49 -40.59
CA ALA A 196 28.10 -38.39 -39.34
C ALA A 196 26.75 -37.72 -39.61
N LYS A 197 25.65 -38.34 -39.18
CA LYS A 197 24.30 -37.78 -39.30
C LYS A 197 23.91 -37.11 -37.97
N LEU A 198 23.95 -35.78 -37.94
CA LEU A 198 23.52 -34.98 -36.79
C LEU A 198 22.01 -34.72 -36.87
N ASN A 199 21.22 -35.32 -35.98
CA ASN A 199 19.81 -35.00 -35.82
C ASN A 199 19.62 -34.11 -34.58
N ILE A 200 19.22 -32.85 -34.79
CA ILE A 200 18.89 -31.92 -33.71
C ILE A 200 17.37 -31.97 -33.49
N SER A 201 16.94 -32.49 -32.34
CA SER A 201 15.54 -32.46 -31.91
C SER A 201 15.37 -31.44 -30.79
N THR A 202 14.55 -30.41 -31.02
CA THR A 202 14.10 -29.48 -29.97
C THR A 202 12.75 -29.97 -29.43
N GLY A 203 12.75 -30.50 -28.21
CA GLY A 203 11.53 -30.77 -27.45
C GLY A 203 11.20 -29.60 -26.54
N VAL A 204 10.20 -28.79 -26.88
CA VAL A 204 9.61 -27.83 -25.93
C VAL A 204 8.43 -28.52 -25.26
N ASN A 205 8.63 -29.05 -24.06
CA ASN A 205 7.52 -29.46 -23.20
C ASN A 205 7.17 -28.29 -22.29
N SER A 206 6.19 -27.47 -22.69
CA SER A 206 5.51 -26.59 -21.74
C SER A 206 4.56 -27.46 -20.89
N LEU A 207 5.01 -27.83 -19.70
CA LEU A 207 4.13 -28.36 -18.66
C LEU A 207 3.19 -27.24 -18.22
N VAL A 208 1.97 -27.23 -18.76
CA VAL A 208 0.87 -26.40 -18.27
C VAL A 208 0.28 -27.12 -17.06
N GLU A 209 0.63 -26.67 -15.86
CA GLU A 209 0.00 -27.16 -14.65
C GLU A 209 -1.38 -26.50 -14.50
N THR A 210 -2.44 -27.28 -14.70
CA THR A 210 -3.83 -26.81 -14.52
C THR A 210 -4.32 -27.27 -13.16
N SER A 211 -4.20 -26.42 -12.14
CA SER A 211 -4.79 -26.69 -10.82
C SER A 211 -6.24 -26.18 -10.80
N THR A 212 -7.19 -27.12 -10.82
CA THR A 212 -8.63 -26.81 -10.65
C THR A 212 -8.97 -26.89 -9.16
N VAL A 213 -9.23 -25.74 -8.53
CA VAL A 213 -9.65 -25.66 -7.13
C VAL A 213 -11.17 -25.61 -7.08
N TYR A 214 -11.79 -26.63 -6.49
CA TYR A 214 -13.22 -26.64 -6.20
C TYR A 214 -13.49 -26.01 -4.83
N PRO A 215 -14.51 -25.15 -4.68
CA PRO A 215 -14.91 -24.64 -3.38
C PRO A 215 -15.49 -25.76 -2.52
N LYS A 216 -15.10 -25.78 -1.24
CA LYS A 216 -15.70 -26.66 -0.23
C LYS A 216 -17.13 -26.18 0.05
N ILE A 217 -18.11 -27.09 -0.06
CA ILE A 217 -19.51 -26.89 0.37
C ILE A 217 -19.53 -26.75 1.89
#